data_AF-A0A077MD10-F1
#
_entry.id   AF-A0A077MD10-F1
#
_cell.length_a   1.000
_cell.length_b   1.000
_cell.length_c   1.000
_cell.angle_alpha   90.00
_cell.angle_beta   90.00
_cell.angle_gamma   90.00
#
_symmetry.space_group_name_H-M   'P 1'
#
loop_
_entity.id
_entity.type
_entity.pdbx_description
1 polymer ?
#
loop_
_entity_poly.entity_id
_entity_poly.type
_entity_poly.pdbx_seq_one_letter_code
_entity_poly.pdbx_strand_id
1 'polypeptide(L)'
;MSEENPPQSRAKRRPSPPSAGGRKRAPVDLANARKIIAKATQIAQADPALRANLAVLVGAPDDDLAALVVAALAGPREVGASLSAIDELRACDPIETGVRCMAAAMENPQGNKAMWAALHAYGKIGEAVPANPAKAAIALAAAIRRLSDDDMATMRAPMDLID
;
A
#
# COMPACT_ATOMS: atom_id res chain seq x y z
N MET A 1 1.43 -49.76 67.43
CA MET A 1 1.83 -49.93 66.02
C MET A 1 1.94 -48.54 65.44
N SER A 2 3.16 -48.03 65.36
CA SER A 2 3.47 -46.67 64.92
C SER A 2 4.00 -46.77 63.49
N GLU A 3 3.27 -46.20 62.53
CA GLU A 3 3.76 -46.07 61.15
C GLU A 3 4.62 -44.80 61.05
N GLU A 4 5.92 -45.01 60.85
CA GLU A 4 6.89 -43.96 60.51
C GLU A 4 6.61 -43.42 59.11
N ASN A 5 6.38 -42.11 59.04
CA ASN A 5 6.21 -41.37 57.79
C ASN A 5 7.60 -40.93 57.27
N PRO A 6 8.03 -41.30 56.05
CA PRO A 6 9.37 -40.94 55.57
C PRO A 6 9.47 -39.45 55.19
N PRO A 7 10.65 -38.83 55.35
CA PRO A 7 10.82 -37.39 55.11
C PRO A 7 10.78 -37.04 53.62
N GLN A 8 9.90 -36.09 53.28
CA GLN A 8 9.79 -35.52 51.94
C GLN A 8 11.09 -34.77 51.56
N SER A 9 11.77 -35.28 50.54
CA SER A 9 12.93 -34.65 49.90
C SER A 9 12.55 -33.32 49.25
N ARG A 10 13.02 -32.20 49.81
CA ARG A 10 12.96 -30.87 49.20
C ARG A 10 13.86 -30.83 47.96
N ALA A 11 13.26 -30.95 46.77
CA ALA A 11 13.96 -30.72 45.51
C ALA A 11 14.55 -29.30 45.48
N LYS A 12 15.89 -29.20 45.40
CA LYS A 12 16.61 -27.93 45.23
C LYS A 12 16.18 -27.26 43.93
N ARG A 13 15.56 -26.08 44.01
CA ARG A 13 15.24 -25.23 42.86
C ARG A 13 16.54 -24.87 42.13
N ARG A 14 16.63 -25.24 40.85
CA ARG A 14 17.71 -24.78 39.96
C ARG A 14 17.67 -23.25 39.84
N PRO A 15 18.82 -22.55 39.85
CA PRO A 15 18.87 -21.13 39.58
C PRO A 15 18.45 -20.86 38.14
N SER A 16 17.53 -19.90 37.94
CA SER A 16 17.12 -19.41 36.62
C SER A 16 18.32 -18.77 35.90
N PRO A 17 18.48 -18.95 34.58
CA PRO A 17 19.56 -18.33 33.84
C PRO A 17 19.43 -16.79 33.88
N PRO A 18 20.57 -16.06 33.90
CA PRO A 18 20.56 -14.60 33.89
C PRO A 18 19.91 -14.11 32.59
N SER A 19 18.87 -13.29 32.75
CA SER A 19 18.20 -12.60 31.64
C SER A 19 19.23 -11.81 30.84
N ALA A 20 19.52 -12.28 29.62
CA ALA A 20 20.44 -11.62 28.71
C ALA A 20 19.95 -10.19 28.42
N GLY A 21 20.87 -9.23 28.53
CA GLY A 21 20.61 -7.80 28.48
C GLY A 21 19.70 -7.39 27.32
N GLY A 22 18.57 -6.77 27.66
CA GLY A 22 17.72 -6.10 26.69
C GLY A 22 18.50 -4.98 26.01
N ARG A 23 18.55 -4.99 24.67
CA ARG A 23 19.05 -3.86 23.89
C ARG A 23 18.34 -2.59 24.35
N LYS A 24 19.11 -1.55 24.72
CA LYS A 24 18.56 -0.23 25.01
C LYS A 24 17.73 0.20 23.79
N ARG A 25 16.42 0.38 23.99
CA ARG A 25 15.55 0.90 22.93
C ARG A 25 16.05 2.27 22.54
N ALA A 26 16.23 2.49 21.24
CA ALA A 26 16.52 3.82 20.74
C ALA A 26 15.38 4.76 21.18
N PRO A 27 15.69 5.99 21.63
CA PRO A 27 14.66 6.95 21.99
C PRO A 27 13.79 7.24 20.75
N VAL A 28 12.47 7.23 20.95
CA VAL A 28 11.52 7.58 19.90
C VAL A 28 11.64 9.08 19.64
N ASP A 29 11.85 9.46 18.38
CA ASP A 29 11.76 10.85 17.97
C ASP A 29 10.32 11.34 18.10
N LEU A 30 10.09 12.19 19.10
CA LEU A 30 8.77 12.72 19.42
C LEU A 30 8.17 13.56 18.28
N ALA A 31 9.00 14.21 17.46
CA ALA A 31 8.51 15.00 16.34
C ALA A 31 7.95 14.10 15.25
N ASN A 32 8.66 13.02 14.91
CA ASN A 32 8.19 12.01 13.96
C ASN A 32 6.98 11.25 14.51
N ALA A 33 6.98 10.90 15.80
CA ALA A 33 5.83 10.26 16.43
C ALA A 33 4.56 11.13 16.33
N ARG A 34 4.67 12.44 16.59
CA ARG A 34 3.54 13.38 16.44
C ARG A 34 3.02 13.45 15.01
N LYS A 35 3.90 13.47 14.00
CA LYS A 35 3.51 13.45 12.59
C LYS A 35 2.75 12.17 12.22
N ILE A 36 3.26 11.02 12.65
CA ILE A 36 2.63 9.71 12.41
C ILE A 36 1.25 9.68 13.07
N ILE A 37 1.13 10.13 14.32
CA ILE A 37 -0.15 10.19 15.05
C ILE A 37 -1.14 11.10 14.31
N ALA A 38 -0.71 12.29 13.90
CA ALA A 38 -1.56 13.23 13.17
C ALA A 38 -2.09 12.62 11.87
N LYS A 39 -1.21 11.97 11.07
CA LYS A 39 -1.61 11.30 9.84
C LYS A 39 -2.53 10.09 10.11
N ALA A 40 -2.25 9.32 11.15
CA ALA A 40 -3.12 8.23 11.58
C ALA A 40 -4.52 8.73 11.97
N THR A 41 -4.61 9.84 12.70
CA THR A 41 -5.88 10.48 13.04
C THR A 41 -6.60 11.00 11.80
N GLN A 42 -5.89 11.67 10.88
CA GLN A 42 -6.46 12.15 9.62
C GLN A 42 -7.07 11.00 8.82
N ILE A 43 -6.33 9.91 8.61
CA ILE A 43 -6.82 8.73 7.89
C ILE A 43 -7.96 8.07 8.66
N ALA A 44 -7.89 7.94 9.98
CA ALA A 44 -8.96 7.34 10.78
C ALA A 44 -10.28 8.13 10.71
N GLN A 45 -10.22 9.46 10.59
CA GLN A 45 -11.38 10.34 10.52
C GLN A 45 -11.91 10.56 9.10
N ALA A 46 -11.17 10.13 8.08
CA ALA A 46 -11.60 10.23 6.69
C ALA A 46 -12.84 9.36 6.42
N ASP A 47 -13.59 9.73 5.38
CA ASP A 47 -14.76 8.99 4.92
C ASP A 47 -14.41 7.50 4.65
N PRO A 48 -15.26 6.53 5.04
CA PRO A 48 -14.97 5.12 4.84
C PRO A 48 -14.69 4.73 3.40
N ALA A 49 -15.38 5.31 2.42
CA ALA A 49 -15.14 5.04 1.00
C ALA A 49 -13.79 5.61 0.56
N LEU A 50 -13.42 6.80 1.05
CA LEU A 50 -12.12 7.40 0.79
C LEU A 50 -10.97 6.55 1.35
N ARG A 51 -11.14 5.97 2.54
CA ARG A 51 -10.16 5.06 3.15
C ARG A 51 -10.03 3.75 2.38
N ALA A 52 -11.15 3.17 1.93
CA ALA A 52 -11.13 1.97 1.10
C ALA A 52 -10.39 2.24 -0.22
N ASN A 53 -10.67 3.37 -0.87
CA ASN A 53 -9.96 3.77 -2.09
C ASN A 53 -8.46 4.00 -1.84
N LEU A 54 -8.08 4.59 -0.69
CA LEU A 54 -6.69 4.73 -0.30
C LEU A 54 -6.02 3.36 -0.11
N ALA A 55 -6.68 2.43 0.59
CA ALA A 55 -6.16 1.09 0.84
C ALA A 55 -5.91 0.31 -0.45
N VAL A 56 -6.88 0.35 -1.36
CA VAL A 56 -6.78 -0.15 -2.73
C VAL A 56 -5.59 0.46 -3.48
N LEU A 57 -5.40 1.77 -3.37
CA LEU A 57 -4.35 2.51 -4.08
C LEU A 57 -2.93 2.19 -3.57
N VAL A 58 -2.76 2.04 -2.26
CA VAL A 58 -1.46 1.77 -1.64
C VAL A 58 -1.21 0.27 -1.40
N GLY A 59 -2.15 -0.60 -1.77
CA GLY A 59 -2.07 -2.04 -1.59
C GLY A 59 -2.11 -2.49 -0.13
N ALA A 60 -2.79 -1.73 0.74
CA ALA A 60 -2.99 -2.10 2.14
C ALA A 60 -4.28 -2.90 2.33
N PRO A 61 -4.37 -3.80 3.32
CA PRO A 61 -5.62 -4.44 3.70
C PRO A 61 -6.66 -3.42 4.19
N ASP A 62 -7.90 -3.55 3.74
CA ASP A 62 -9.00 -2.62 4.07
C ASP A 62 -9.33 -2.58 5.57
N ASP A 63 -9.02 -3.65 6.32
CA ASP A 63 -9.28 -3.80 7.76
C ASP A 63 -8.08 -3.47 8.64
N ASP A 64 -6.93 -3.11 8.06
CA ASP A 64 -5.70 -2.79 8.80
C ASP A 64 -5.33 -1.31 8.64
N LEU A 65 -5.88 -0.49 9.53
CA LEU A 65 -5.58 0.95 9.61
C LEU A 65 -4.09 1.22 9.83
N ALA A 66 -3.37 0.36 10.56
CA ALA A 66 -1.94 0.57 10.80
C ALA A 66 -1.14 0.33 9.51
N ALA A 67 -1.43 -0.74 8.78
CA ALA A 67 -0.83 -1.00 7.47
C ALA A 67 -1.14 0.13 6.48
N LEU A 68 -2.38 0.64 6.47
CA LEU A 68 -2.79 1.76 5.63
C LEU A 68 -1.98 3.03 5.92
N VAL A 69 -1.82 3.39 7.20
CA VAL A 69 -1.03 4.57 7.62
C VAL A 69 0.44 4.40 7.25
N VAL A 70 1.01 3.21 7.46
CA VAL A 70 2.41 2.93 7.10
C VAL A 70 2.60 3.03 5.59
N ALA A 71 1.70 2.45 4.80
CA ALA A 71 1.77 2.48 3.34
C ALA A 71 1.59 3.91 2.79
N ALA A 72 0.66 4.69 3.35
CA ALA A 72 0.48 6.10 2.99
C ALA A 72 1.74 6.93 3.30
N LEU A 73 2.36 6.74 4.48
CA LEU A 73 3.58 7.46 4.88
C LEU A 73 4.85 6.99 4.15
N ALA A 74 4.92 5.72 3.75
CA ALA A 74 6.01 5.18 2.94
C ALA A 74 6.06 5.81 1.53
N GLY A 75 4.98 6.48 1.13
CA GLY A 75 4.94 7.32 -0.05
C GLY A 75 4.58 6.52 -1.29
N PRO A 76 3.32 6.56 -1.74
CA PRO A 76 2.92 6.06 -3.05
C PRO A 76 3.31 7.07 -4.14
N ARG A 77 4.55 7.59 -4.12
CA ARG A 77 5.05 8.56 -5.11
C ARG A 77 4.91 8.04 -6.54
N GLU A 78 5.07 6.74 -6.72
CA GLU A 78 4.84 6.07 -8.00
C GLU A 78 3.36 6.10 -8.41
N VAL A 79 2.42 6.11 -7.46
CA VAL A 79 0.99 6.13 -7.74
C VAL A 79 0.53 7.52 -8.16
N GLY A 80 0.95 8.58 -7.46
CA GLY A 80 0.66 9.96 -7.87
C GLY A 80 1.16 10.23 -9.29
N ALA A 81 2.41 9.84 -9.59
CA ALA A 81 2.97 9.95 -10.92
C ALA A 81 2.20 9.11 -11.97
N SER A 82 1.73 7.92 -11.59
CA SER A 82 0.91 7.06 -12.48
C SER A 82 -0.45 7.69 -12.79
N LEU A 83 -1.12 8.30 -11.80
CA LEU A 83 -2.39 8.99 -12.00
C LEU A 83 -2.22 10.24 -12.86
N SER A 84 -1.11 10.98 -12.73
CA SER A 84 -0.77 12.08 -13.63
C SER A 84 -0.52 11.58 -15.06
N ALA A 85 0.25 10.51 -15.24
CA ALA A 85 0.50 9.92 -16.55
C ALA A 85 -0.78 9.42 -17.23
N ILE A 86 -1.70 8.80 -16.47
CA ILE A 86 -3.02 8.40 -16.98
C ILE A 86 -3.80 9.62 -17.48
N ASP A 87 -3.80 10.72 -16.73
CA ASP A 87 -4.51 11.95 -17.09
C ASP A 87 -3.95 12.60 -18.37
N GLU A 88 -2.61 12.66 -18.48
CA GLU A 88 -1.93 13.10 -19.70
C GLU A 88 -2.30 12.23 -20.91
N LEU A 89 -2.35 10.90 -20.73
CA LEU A 89 -2.73 9.97 -21.78
C LEU A 89 -4.21 10.07 -22.19
N ARG A 90 -5.11 10.46 -21.27
CA ARG A 90 -6.53 10.74 -21.56
C ARG A 90 -6.70 11.99 -22.41
N ALA A 91 -5.83 12.98 -22.25
CA ALA A 91 -5.87 14.24 -22.99
C ALA A 91 -5.37 14.11 -24.45
N CYS A 92 -4.63 13.06 -24.75
CA CYS A 92 -4.17 12.76 -26.11
C CYS A 92 -5.28 12.24 -27.03
N ASP A 93 -5.06 12.32 -28.34
CA ASP A 93 -5.92 11.64 -29.30
C ASP A 93 -5.71 10.10 -29.22
N PRO A 94 -6.67 9.29 -29.69
CA PRO A 94 -6.62 7.83 -29.55
C PRO A 94 -5.37 7.16 -30.13
N ILE A 95 -4.81 7.70 -31.22
CA ILE A 95 -3.61 7.14 -31.86
C ILE A 95 -2.40 7.48 -30.99
N GLU A 96 -2.28 8.73 -30.58
CA GLU A 96 -1.21 9.18 -29.69
C GLU A 96 -1.22 8.43 -28.36
N THR A 97 -2.38 8.23 -27.70
CA THR A 97 -2.50 7.42 -26.49
C THR A 97 -1.92 6.02 -26.71
N GLY A 98 -2.26 5.37 -27.83
CA GLY A 98 -1.76 4.03 -28.16
C GLY A 98 -0.24 3.99 -28.32
N VAL A 99 0.35 4.97 -29.01
CA VAL A 99 1.80 5.08 -29.20
C VAL A 99 2.51 5.35 -27.87
N ARG A 100 2.00 6.26 -27.05
CA ARG A 100 2.59 6.57 -25.75
C ARG A 100 2.49 5.40 -24.76
N CYS A 101 1.38 4.65 -24.76
CA CYS A 101 1.28 3.40 -24.00
C CYS A 101 2.28 2.35 -24.48
N MET A 102 2.53 2.25 -25.80
CA MET A 102 3.55 1.36 -26.35
C MET A 102 4.96 1.76 -25.89
N ALA A 103 5.29 3.05 -25.99
CA ALA A 103 6.57 3.58 -25.52
C ALA A 103 6.73 3.31 -24.01
N ALA A 104 5.71 3.59 -23.19
CA ALA A 104 5.74 3.28 -21.76
C ALA A 104 5.95 1.79 -21.48
N ALA A 105 5.29 0.89 -22.21
CA ALA A 105 5.46 -0.55 -22.03
C ALA A 105 6.88 -1.06 -22.39
N MET A 106 7.59 -0.38 -23.29
CA MET A 106 8.94 -0.76 -23.74
C MET A 106 10.05 -0.05 -22.97
N GLU A 107 9.92 1.25 -22.74
CA GLU A 107 10.95 2.14 -22.19
C GLU A 107 10.82 2.32 -20.68
N ASN A 108 9.60 2.25 -20.15
CA ASN A 108 9.32 2.39 -18.72
C ASN A 108 8.36 1.30 -18.21
N PRO A 109 8.78 0.02 -18.22
CA PRO A 109 7.91 -1.10 -17.85
C PRO A 109 7.44 -1.02 -16.40
N GLN A 110 8.19 -0.36 -15.51
CA GLN A 110 7.77 -0.16 -14.12
C GLN A 110 6.64 0.86 -14.01
N GLY A 111 6.76 2.03 -14.67
CA GLY A 111 5.66 3.00 -14.74
C GLY A 111 4.41 2.42 -15.41
N ASN A 112 4.59 1.62 -16.47
CA ASN A 112 3.48 0.91 -17.12
C ASN A 112 2.77 -0.07 -16.17
N LYS A 113 3.52 -0.83 -15.37
CA LYS A 113 2.96 -1.71 -14.33
C LYS A 113 2.25 -0.92 -13.24
N ALA A 114 2.77 0.25 -12.84
CA ALA A 114 2.14 1.09 -11.83
C ALA A 114 0.80 1.67 -12.32
N MET A 115 0.74 2.15 -13.57
CA MET A 115 -0.53 2.54 -14.20
C MET A 115 -1.52 1.37 -14.29
N TRP A 116 -1.04 0.19 -14.67
CA TRP A 116 -1.88 -1.01 -14.70
C TRP A 116 -2.42 -1.37 -13.33
N ALA A 117 -1.56 -1.37 -12.30
CA ALA A 117 -1.94 -1.65 -10.93
C ALA A 117 -3.01 -0.65 -10.45
N ALA A 118 -2.84 0.65 -10.72
CA ALA A 118 -3.84 1.66 -10.40
C ALA A 118 -5.19 1.37 -11.08
N LEU A 119 -5.21 1.10 -12.38
CA LEU A 119 -6.46 0.78 -13.09
C LEU A 119 -7.09 -0.54 -12.61
N HIS A 120 -6.28 -1.53 -12.27
CA HIS A 120 -6.75 -2.82 -11.78
C HIS A 120 -7.37 -2.69 -10.40
N ALA A 121 -6.73 -1.91 -9.53
CA ALA A 121 -7.20 -1.64 -8.18
C ALA A 121 -8.62 -1.02 -8.18
N TYR A 122 -8.94 -0.19 -9.18
CA TYR A 122 -10.26 0.40 -9.38
C TYR A 122 -11.18 -0.38 -10.34
N GLY A 123 -10.81 -1.62 -10.69
CA GLY A 123 -11.62 -2.50 -11.54
C GLY A 123 -11.77 -2.03 -12.99
N LYS A 124 -10.92 -1.11 -13.45
CA LYS A 124 -10.94 -0.57 -14.82
C LYS A 124 -10.20 -1.46 -15.81
N ILE A 125 -9.39 -2.38 -15.31
CA ILE A 125 -8.78 -3.47 -16.07
C ILE A 125 -8.77 -4.73 -15.19
N GLY A 126 -9.32 -5.83 -15.69
CA GLY A 126 -9.47 -7.07 -14.89
C GLY A 126 -8.42 -8.14 -15.18
N GLU A 127 -7.60 -7.94 -16.20
CA GLU A 127 -6.63 -8.94 -16.65
C GLU A 127 -5.26 -8.69 -16.00
N ALA A 128 -4.50 -9.76 -15.78
CA ALA A 128 -3.08 -9.64 -15.49
C ALA A 128 -2.36 -8.97 -16.66
N VAL A 129 -1.30 -8.22 -16.38
CA VAL A 129 -0.49 -7.55 -17.41
C VAL A 129 -0.03 -8.58 -18.45
N PRO A 130 -0.38 -8.44 -19.74
CA PRO A 130 0.09 -9.32 -20.79
C PRO A 130 1.62 -9.33 -20.86
N ALA A 131 2.22 -10.51 -21.03
CA ALA A 131 3.67 -10.65 -21.19
C ALA A 131 4.19 -9.97 -22.47
N ASN A 132 3.35 -9.84 -23.49
CA ASN A 132 3.67 -9.13 -24.73
C ASN A 132 3.44 -7.61 -24.54
N PRO A 133 4.46 -6.75 -24.68
CA PRO A 133 4.34 -5.31 -24.44
C PRO A 133 3.30 -4.62 -25.34
N ALA A 134 3.18 -5.04 -26.59
CA ALA A 134 2.19 -4.48 -27.52
C ALA A 134 0.76 -4.78 -27.08
N LYS A 135 0.50 -6.01 -26.62
CA LYS A 135 -0.82 -6.38 -26.07
C LYS A 135 -1.12 -5.62 -24.79
N ALA A 136 -0.14 -5.46 -23.90
CA ALA A 136 -0.28 -4.67 -22.68
C ALA A 136 -0.59 -3.20 -23.01
N ALA A 137 0.15 -2.59 -23.94
CA ALA A 137 -0.08 -1.22 -24.36
C ALA A 137 -1.48 -0.99 -24.94
N ILE A 138 -1.95 -1.91 -25.79
CA ILE A 138 -3.31 -1.83 -26.38
C ILE A 138 -4.38 -1.94 -25.30
N ALA A 139 -4.24 -2.90 -24.38
CA ALA A 139 -5.19 -3.09 -23.30
C ALA A 139 -5.22 -1.89 -22.34
N LEU A 140 -4.04 -1.35 -22.01
CA LEU A 140 -3.90 -0.17 -21.17
C LEU A 140 -4.53 1.07 -21.84
N ALA A 141 -4.21 1.34 -23.10
CA ALA A 141 -4.81 2.44 -23.85
C ALA A 141 -6.34 2.30 -23.94
N ALA A 142 -6.85 1.09 -24.16
CA ALA A 142 -8.28 0.83 -24.17
C ALA A 142 -8.95 1.08 -22.81
N ALA A 143 -8.30 0.71 -21.71
CA ALA A 143 -8.80 0.97 -20.36
C ALA A 143 -8.81 2.48 -20.04
N ILE A 144 -7.72 3.19 -20.33
CA ILE A 144 -7.60 4.63 -20.12
C ILE A 144 -8.69 5.40 -20.87
N ARG A 145 -8.97 5.03 -22.12
CA ARG A 145 -10.00 5.69 -22.93
C ARG A 145 -11.43 5.48 -22.44
N ARG A 146 -11.68 4.49 -21.59
CA ARG A 146 -12.99 4.21 -20.99
C ARG A 146 -13.20 4.96 -19.68
N LEU A 147 -12.17 5.60 -19.13
CA LEU A 147 -12.26 6.35 -17.89
C LEU A 147 -13.10 7.62 -18.08
N SER A 148 -14.12 7.76 -17.25
CA SER A 148 -14.85 9.03 -17.10
C SER A 148 -14.05 10.02 -16.24
N ASP A 149 -14.48 11.27 -16.21
CA ASP A 149 -13.90 12.25 -15.29
C ASP A 149 -14.23 11.91 -13.83
N ASP A 150 -15.40 11.34 -13.57
CA ASP A 150 -15.78 10.82 -12.25
C ASP A 150 -14.86 9.70 -11.79
N ASP A 151 -14.42 8.82 -12.70
CA ASP A 151 -13.45 7.77 -12.40
C ASP A 151 -12.12 8.38 -11.96
N MET A 152 -11.63 9.38 -12.69
CA MET A 152 -10.38 10.07 -12.35
C MET A 152 -10.49 10.86 -11.04
N ALA A 153 -11.62 11.52 -10.80
CA ALA A 153 -11.88 12.22 -9.54
C ALA A 153 -11.87 11.24 -8.35
N THR A 154 -12.50 10.08 -8.52
CA THR A 154 -12.53 9.01 -7.50
C THR A 154 -11.13 8.45 -7.22
N MET A 155 -10.33 8.22 -8.26
CA MET A 155 -8.97 7.72 -8.14
C MET A 155 -8.01 8.74 -7.50
N ARG A 156 -8.27 10.05 -7.69
CA ARG A 156 -7.44 11.12 -7.14
C ARG A 156 -7.80 11.53 -5.73
N ALA A 157 -9.08 11.45 -5.33
CA ALA A 157 -9.52 11.91 -4.02
C ALA A 157 -8.68 11.37 -2.83
N PRO A 158 -8.22 10.10 -2.81
CA PRO A 158 -7.37 9.60 -1.72
C PRO A 158 -5.99 10.26 -1.62
N MET A 159 -5.50 10.90 -2.69
CA MET A 159 -4.18 11.55 -2.71
C MET A 159 -4.12 12.73 -1.73
N ASP A 160 -5.24 13.42 -1.49
CA ASP A 160 -5.34 14.50 -0.51
C ASP A 160 -5.07 14.03 0.94
N LEU A 161 -5.16 12.72 1.20
CA LEU A 161 -4.82 12.13 2.50
C LEU A 161 -3.33 11.80 2.62
N ILE A 162 -2.60 11.74 1.51
CA ILE A 162 -1.19 11.34 1.46
C ILE A 162 -0.28 12.57 1.47
N ASP A 163 -0.67 13.62 0.73
CA ASP A 163 0.01 14.92 0.73
C ASP A 163 -0.01 15.60 2.14
#